data_AF-A0A955B8G0-F1
#
_entry.id   AF-A0A955B8G0-F1
#
_cell.length_a   1.000
_cell.length_b   1.000
_cell.length_c   1.000
_cell.angle_alpha   90.00
_cell.angle_beta   90.00
_cell.angle_gamma   90.00
#
_symmetry.space_group_name_H-M   'P 1'
#
loop_
_entity.id
_entity.type
_entity.pdbx_description
1 polymer ?
#
loop_
_entity_poly.entity_id
_entity_poly.type
_entity_poly.pdbx_seq_one_letter_code
_entity_poly.pdbx_strand_id
1 'polypeptide(L)'
;MVRRMTVDDVDAFMRQLKWLIAGAIALFMVPLAIYAVYLERRLDAFEQTLQHSPPEELQADDVVRRDLYHLTANPVEGQVVYVPAYSHVYHGEGKPYLLTITLSVRNTSMESDIVVKSVRYFDTKGKEVKSYLAKPVLLPALGTTEVLIDREDASGGSGANFLVEWYANQPVTEPIIEAVMIDTSSQQGISFARRGSVISEVKSYSSGDQVESPIALQDKSE
;
A
#
# COMPACT_ATOMS: atom_id res chain seq x y z
N MET A 1 83.70 40.64 4.35
CA MET A 1 82.95 41.51 5.28
C MET A 1 81.71 40.75 5.73
N VAL A 2 81.83 40.02 6.85
CA VAL A 2 80.72 39.25 7.41
C VAL A 2 79.81 40.25 8.12
N ARG A 3 78.62 40.51 7.57
CA ARG A 3 77.62 41.38 8.19
C ARG A 3 77.16 40.69 9.49
N ARG A 4 77.66 41.16 10.64
CA ARG A 4 77.18 40.70 11.95
C ARG A 4 75.72 41.11 12.06
N MET A 5 74.80 40.13 12.02
CA MET A 5 73.42 40.35 12.41
C MET A 5 73.42 40.80 13.87
N THR A 6 72.95 42.01 14.11
CA THR A 6 72.74 42.55 15.46
C THR A 6 71.55 41.84 16.10
N VAL A 7 71.58 41.66 17.43
CA VAL A 7 70.54 40.92 18.18
C VAL A 7 69.13 41.45 17.87
N ASP A 8 69.02 42.76 17.65
CA ASP A 8 67.77 43.43 17.27
C ASP A 8 67.18 42.95 15.93
N ASP A 9 68.02 42.57 14.95
CA ASP A 9 67.58 42.04 13.65
C ASP A 9 66.99 40.64 13.80
N VAL A 10 67.56 39.82 14.68
CA VAL A 10 67.07 38.48 14.99
C VAL A 10 65.74 38.57 15.74
N ASP A 11 65.59 39.51 16.67
CA ASP A 11 64.35 39.73 17.40
C ASP A 11 63.22 40.27 16.50
N ALA A 12 63.54 41.14 15.54
CA ALA A 12 62.59 41.57 14.51
C ALA A 12 62.14 40.39 13.63
N PHE A 13 63.08 39.57 13.15
CA PHE A 13 62.77 38.38 12.35
C PHE A 13 61.93 37.36 13.13
N MET A 14 62.28 37.08 14.39
CA MET A 14 61.55 36.13 15.24
C MET A 14 60.14 36.63 15.57
N ARG A 15 59.91 37.94 15.73
CA ARG A 15 58.56 38.50 15.88
C ARG A 15 57.75 38.33 14.59
N GLN A 16 58.33 38.62 13.43
CA GLN A 16 57.66 38.46 12.15
C GLN A 16 57.33 36.99 11.86
N LEU A 17 58.25 36.06 12.17
CA LEU A 17 58.04 34.62 12.03
C LEU A 17 56.93 34.11 12.97
N LYS A 18 56.87 34.58 14.22
CA LYS A 18 55.78 34.24 15.15
C LYS A 18 54.42 34.68 14.63
N TRP A 19 54.33 35.88 14.06
CA TRP A 19 53.10 36.36 13.42
C TRP A 19 52.71 35.56 12.18
N LEU A 20 53.67 35.13 11.36
CA LEU A 20 53.42 34.25 10.22
C LEU A 20 52.92 32.87 10.64
N ILE A 21 53.54 32.26 11.66
CA ILE A 21 53.11 30.96 12.18
C ILE A 21 51.72 31.07 12.82
N ALA A 22 51.47 32.11 13.63
CA ALA A 22 50.17 32.35 14.22
C ALA A 22 49.08 32.56 13.15
N GLY A 23 49.40 33.30 12.09
CA GLY A 23 48.51 33.49 10.95
C GLY A 23 48.21 32.20 10.20
N ALA A 24 49.22 31.36 9.96
CA ALA A 24 49.04 30.06 9.32
C ALA A 24 48.19 29.11 10.18
N ILE A 25 48.41 29.06 11.50
CA ILE A 25 47.59 28.25 12.42
C ILE A 25 46.14 28.74 12.41
N ALA A 26 45.92 30.05 12.48
CA ALA A 26 44.57 30.62 12.44
C ALA A 26 43.85 30.28 11.13
N LEU A 27 44.57 30.27 9.99
CA LEU A 27 44.02 29.93 8.68
C LEU A 27 43.44 28.51 8.63
N PHE A 28 44.00 27.55 9.37
CA PHE A 28 43.49 26.17 9.43
C PHE A 28 42.50 25.94 10.58
N MET A 29 42.72 26.55 11.75
CA MET A 29 41.89 26.32 12.93
C MET A 29 40.50 26.97 12.82
N VAL A 30 40.41 28.16 12.21
CA VAL A 30 39.13 28.88 12.08
C VAL A 30 38.14 28.13 11.17
N PRO A 31 38.51 27.67 9.95
CA PRO A 31 37.62 26.88 9.11
C PRO A 31 37.25 25.54 9.75
N LEU A 32 38.18 24.90 10.46
CA LEU A 32 37.92 23.65 11.17
C LEU A 32 36.87 23.83 12.27
N ALA A 33 36.97 24.92 13.05
CA ALA A 33 35.97 25.25 14.06
C ALA A 33 34.61 25.58 13.45
N ILE A 34 34.57 26.33 12.33
CA ILE A 34 33.34 26.60 11.58
C ILE A 34 32.71 25.30 11.07
N TYR A 35 33.53 24.39 10.54
CA TYR A 35 33.08 23.10 10.04
C TYR A 35 32.55 22.20 11.16
N ALA A 36 33.19 22.20 12.33
CA ALA A 36 32.70 21.49 13.51
C ALA A 36 31.33 22.01 13.97
N VAL A 37 31.16 23.34 14.07
CA VAL A 37 29.86 23.95 14.40
C VAL A 37 28.81 23.65 13.34
N TYR A 38 29.19 23.63 12.06
CA TYR A 38 28.29 23.26 10.97
C TYR A 38 27.84 21.79 11.07
N LEU A 39 28.76 20.87 11.39
CA LEU A 39 28.46 19.45 11.57
C LEU A 39 27.53 19.23 12.77
N GLU A 40 27.78 19.89 13.89
CA GLU A 40 26.99 19.77 15.12
C GLU A 40 25.54 20.25 14.87
N ARG A 41 25.37 21.43 14.26
CA ARG A 41 24.04 21.93 13.86
C ARG A 41 23.32 21.03 12.86
N ARG A 42 24.07 20.36 11.97
CA ARG A 42 23.49 19.43 10.98
C ARG A 42 23.07 18.11 11.64
N LEU A 43 23.76 17.68 12.68
CA LEU A 43 23.43 16.47 13.42
C LEU A 43 22.11 16.62 14.18
N ASP A 44 21.92 17.76 14.86
CA ASP A 44 20.69 18.08 15.61
C ASP A 44 19.45 18.06 14.70
N ALA A 45 19.57 18.61 13.48
CA ALA A 45 18.50 18.61 12.49
C ALA A 45 18.15 17.20 11.99
N PHE A 46 19.12 16.29 11.95
CA PHE A 46 18.91 14.91 11.55
C PHE A 46 18.24 14.09 12.65
N GLU A 47 18.60 14.34 13.91
CA GLU A 47 17.98 13.68 15.07
C GLU A 47 16.49 14.01 15.20
N GLN A 48 16.07 15.25 14.85
CA GLN A 48 14.65 15.64 14.81
C GLN A 48 13.84 14.88 13.76
N THR A 49 14.43 14.53 12.61
CA THR A 49 13.76 13.71 11.58
C THR A 49 13.64 12.23 11.92
N LEU A 50 14.35 11.76 12.94
CA LEU A 50 14.34 10.36 13.38
C LEU A 50 13.46 10.12 14.62
N GLN A 51 12.87 11.16 15.20
CA GLN A 51 11.95 11.00 16.33
C GLN A 51 10.63 10.41 15.84
N HIS A 52 10.38 9.17 16.25
CA HIS A 52 9.10 8.49 16.12
C HIS A 52 8.01 9.31 16.84
N SER A 53 7.11 9.95 16.10
CA SER A 53 5.90 10.54 16.66
C SER A 53 4.90 9.42 16.96
N PRO A 54 4.58 9.11 18.23
CA PRO A 54 3.49 8.19 18.54
C PRO A 54 2.16 8.77 18.03
N PRO A 55 1.14 7.94 17.76
CA PRO A 55 -0.17 8.42 17.33
C PRO A 55 -0.72 9.44 18.33
N GLU A 56 -1.04 10.65 17.86
CA GLU A 56 -1.57 11.72 18.69
C GLU A 56 -2.99 11.35 19.16
N GLU A 57 -3.18 11.25 20.48
CA GLU A 57 -4.51 11.01 21.07
C GLU A 57 -5.41 12.23 20.79
N LEU A 58 -6.60 11.97 20.25
CA LEU A 58 -7.47 13.06 19.81
C LEU A 58 -7.98 13.91 20.98
N GLN A 59 -7.84 15.22 20.83
CA GLN A 59 -8.38 16.21 21.76
C GLN A 59 -9.90 16.32 21.59
N ALA A 60 -10.62 16.65 22.67
CA ALA A 60 -12.09 16.63 22.72
C ALA A 60 -12.78 17.50 21.64
N ASP A 61 -12.12 18.57 21.17
CA ASP A 61 -12.67 19.46 20.13
C ASP A 61 -12.62 18.84 18.72
N ASP A 62 -11.79 17.82 18.48
CA ASP A 62 -11.74 17.09 17.21
C ASP A 62 -12.84 16.02 17.08
N VAL A 63 -13.56 15.71 18.17
CA VAL A 63 -14.71 14.79 18.17
C VAL A 63 -15.82 15.33 17.27
N VAL A 64 -16.01 16.66 17.20
CA VAL A 64 -17.02 17.29 16.33
C VAL A 64 -16.66 17.15 14.84
N ARG A 65 -15.36 17.02 14.49
CA ARG A 65 -14.93 16.72 13.11
C ARG A 65 -15.13 15.24 12.73
N ARG A 66 -15.26 14.34 13.72
CA ARG A 66 -15.39 12.89 13.55
C ARG A 66 -16.75 12.43 13.05
N ASP A 67 -17.81 13.19 13.30
CA ASP A 67 -19.14 12.89 12.77
C ASP A 67 -19.13 12.87 11.22
N LEU A 68 -18.20 13.59 10.57
CA LEU A 68 -18.00 13.52 9.12
C LEU A 68 -17.23 12.27 8.65
N TYR A 69 -16.43 11.62 9.49
CA TYR A 69 -15.63 10.44 9.10
C TYR A 69 -16.44 9.14 9.09
N HIS A 70 -17.48 9.03 9.93
CA HIS A 70 -18.40 7.88 9.91
C HIS A 70 -19.24 7.79 8.61
N LEU A 71 -19.23 8.82 7.76
CA LEU A 71 -19.88 8.81 6.44
C LEU A 71 -19.08 8.06 5.35
N THR A 72 -17.84 7.63 5.63
CA THR A 72 -16.97 6.97 4.64
C THR A 72 -17.04 5.45 4.64
N ALA A 73 -17.57 4.84 5.71
CA ALA A 73 -17.98 3.44 5.66
C ALA A 73 -19.32 3.40 4.95
N ASN A 74 -19.34 2.96 3.69
CA ASN A 74 -20.57 2.69 2.96
C ASN A 74 -20.96 1.24 3.28
N PRO A 75 -21.87 0.98 4.24
CA PRO A 75 -22.17 -0.37 4.64
C PRO A 75 -22.98 -1.04 3.52
N VAL A 76 -22.49 -2.16 3.01
CA VAL A 76 -23.10 -2.89 1.89
C VAL A 76 -23.36 -4.34 2.28
N GLU A 77 -24.37 -4.94 1.66
CA GLU A 77 -24.81 -6.32 1.95
C GLU A 77 -24.20 -7.34 0.99
N GLY A 78 -23.60 -6.91 -0.12
CA GLY A 78 -22.92 -7.81 -1.03
C GLY A 78 -22.54 -7.15 -2.33
N GLN A 79 -21.47 -7.63 -2.94
CA GLN A 79 -20.91 -7.05 -4.16
C GLN A 79 -20.28 -8.13 -5.04
N VAL A 80 -20.16 -7.81 -6.33
CA VAL A 80 -19.26 -8.47 -7.26
C VAL A 80 -18.07 -7.56 -7.51
N VAL A 81 -16.89 -8.06 -7.20
CA VAL A 81 -15.62 -7.33 -7.29
C VAL A 81 -14.74 -7.93 -8.37
N TYR A 82 -14.32 -7.10 -9.31
CA TYR A 82 -13.36 -7.44 -10.36
C TYR A 82 -11.95 -7.15 -9.86
N VAL A 83 -11.06 -8.15 -9.84
CA VAL A 83 -9.68 -7.99 -9.38
C VAL A 83 -8.71 -8.27 -10.54
N PRO A 84 -7.98 -7.26 -11.04
CA PRO A 84 -6.97 -7.48 -12.08
C PRO A 84 -5.85 -8.40 -11.58
N ALA A 85 -5.45 -9.35 -12.42
CA ALA A 85 -4.37 -10.29 -12.13
C ALA A 85 -3.47 -10.48 -13.37
N TYR A 86 -2.22 -10.85 -13.14
CA TYR A 86 -1.25 -10.99 -14.24
C TYR A 86 -0.44 -12.27 -14.01
N SER A 87 -0.73 -13.31 -14.78
CA SER A 87 0.07 -14.54 -14.77
C SER A 87 1.45 -14.29 -15.37
N HIS A 88 1.54 -13.30 -16.26
CA HIS A 88 2.80 -12.75 -16.73
C HIS A 88 2.70 -11.28 -17.10
N VAL A 89 3.84 -10.61 -17.04
CA VAL A 89 4.06 -9.28 -17.62
C VAL A 89 5.16 -9.37 -18.68
N TYR A 90 5.37 -8.30 -19.44
CA TYR A 90 6.38 -8.28 -20.49
C TYR A 90 7.58 -7.43 -20.09
N HIS A 91 8.78 -7.91 -20.41
CA HIS A 91 10.04 -7.21 -20.18
C HIS A 91 10.95 -7.30 -21.43
N GLY A 92 11.85 -6.32 -21.59
CA GLY A 92 12.79 -6.23 -22.71
C GLY A 92 12.07 -6.21 -24.06
N GLU A 93 12.41 -7.15 -24.94
CA GLU A 93 11.87 -7.33 -26.29
C GLU A 93 10.45 -7.95 -26.31
N GLY A 94 9.66 -7.74 -25.25
CA GLY A 94 8.31 -8.32 -25.14
C GLY A 94 8.30 -9.79 -24.69
N LYS A 95 9.36 -10.27 -24.04
CA LYS A 95 9.39 -11.65 -23.50
C LYS A 95 8.49 -11.73 -22.26
N PRO A 96 7.65 -12.78 -22.14
CA PRO A 96 6.80 -12.95 -20.97
C PRO A 96 7.65 -13.31 -19.74
N TYR A 97 7.31 -12.70 -18.61
CA TYR A 97 7.89 -12.94 -17.31
C TYR A 97 6.78 -13.43 -16.37
N LEU A 98 6.80 -14.72 -16.05
CA LEU A 98 5.76 -15.39 -15.27
C LEU A 98 5.79 -14.99 -13.79
N LEU A 99 4.61 -14.92 -13.17
CA LEU A 99 4.38 -14.44 -11.81
C LEU A 99 3.51 -15.42 -11.03
N THR A 100 3.81 -15.61 -9.75
CA THR A 100 2.88 -16.23 -8.80
C THR A 100 1.81 -15.20 -8.44
N ILE A 101 0.54 -15.61 -8.37
CA ILE A 101 -0.56 -14.72 -8.01
C ILE A 101 -1.18 -15.19 -6.70
N THR A 102 -1.29 -14.30 -5.72
CA THR A 102 -2.07 -14.53 -4.49
C THR A 102 -3.22 -13.55 -4.46
N LEU A 103 -4.45 -14.04 -4.63
CA LEU A 103 -5.65 -13.28 -4.35
C LEU A 103 -5.97 -13.39 -2.86
N SER A 104 -6.20 -12.26 -2.20
CA SER A 104 -6.60 -12.18 -0.80
C SER A 104 -7.95 -11.47 -0.68
N VAL A 105 -8.89 -12.10 0.02
CA VAL A 105 -10.18 -11.51 0.42
C VAL A 105 -10.13 -11.33 1.94
N ARG A 106 -10.18 -10.08 2.41
CA ARG A 106 -10.07 -9.71 3.83
C ARG A 106 -11.38 -9.09 4.30
N ASN A 107 -12.04 -9.71 5.26
CA ASN A 107 -13.16 -9.10 5.95
C ASN A 107 -12.64 -7.94 6.80
N THR A 108 -13.10 -6.73 6.55
CA THR A 108 -12.71 -5.52 7.31
C THR A 108 -13.69 -5.21 8.44
N SER A 109 -14.82 -5.92 8.51
CA SER A 109 -15.77 -5.79 9.61
C SER A 109 -15.16 -6.30 10.90
N MET A 110 -15.33 -5.52 11.97
CA MET A 110 -14.82 -5.85 13.30
C MET A 110 -15.70 -6.85 14.06
N GLU A 111 -16.98 -6.94 13.70
CA GLU A 111 -17.98 -7.68 14.48
C GLU A 111 -18.81 -8.66 13.65
N SER A 112 -18.86 -8.48 12.33
CA SER A 112 -19.75 -9.24 11.46
C SER A 112 -18.98 -10.14 10.51
N ASP A 113 -19.49 -11.35 10.35
CA ASP A 113 -18.99 -12.28 9.35
C ASP A 113 -19.51 -11.90 7.96
N ILE A 114 -18.76 -12.27 6.93
CA ILE A 114 -19.18 -12.20 5.53
C ILE A 114 -19.11 -13.58 4.90
N VAL A 115 -19.82 -13.78 3.80
CA VAL A 115 -19.77 -15.02 3.02
C VAL A 115 -19.15 -14.72 1.66
N VAL A 116 -18.03 -15.35 1.36
CA VAL A 116 -17.45 -15.36 0.01
C VAL A 116 -18.16 -16.46 -0.77
N LYS A 117 -19.05 -16.06 -1.68
CA LYS A 117 -19.90 -16.96 -2.45
C LYS A 117 -19.12 -17.66 -3.57
N SER A 118 -18.31 -16.91 -4.31
CA SER A 118 -17.50 -17.47 -5.39
C SER A 118 -16.21 -16.69 -5.62
N VAL A 119 -15.19 -17.40 -6.11
CA VAL A 119 -13.94 -16.84 -6.63
C VAL A 119 -13.68 -17.50 -7.98
N ARG A 120 -13.89 -16.75 -9.06
CA ARG A 120 -13.77 -17.25 -10.44
C ARG A 120 -12.63 -16.56 -11.15
N TYR A 121 -11.77 -17.33 -11.78
CA TYR A 121 -10.56 -16.86 -12.47
C TYR A 121 -10.77 -16.91 -13.98
N PHE A 122 -10.46 -15.81 -14.67
CA PHE A 122 -10.66 -15.63 -16.10
C PHE A 122 -9.35 -15.34 -16.80
N ASP A 123 -9.24 -15.82 -18.05
CA ASP A 123 -8.13 -15.52 -18.92
C ASP A 123 -8.24 -14.15 -19.59
N THR A 124 -7.19 -13.78 -20.32
CA THR A 124 -7.08 -12.53 -21.08
C THR A 124 -8.17 -12.36 -22.15
N LYS A 125 -8.86 -13.44 -22.53
CA LYS A 125 -9.97 -13.44 -23.50
C LYS A 125 -11.34 -13.41 -22.81
N GLY A 126 -11.38 -13.37 -21.48
CA GLY A 126 -12.61 -13.37 -20.69
C GLY A 126 -13.24 -14.75 -20.56
N LYS A 127 -12.51 -15.83 -20.85
CA LYS A 127 -12.99 -17.20 -20.60
C LYS A 127 -12.70 -17.59 -19.17
N GLU A 128 -13.69 -18.17 -18.48
CA GLU A 128 -13.49 -18.74 -17.15
C GLU A 128 -12.53 -19.93 -17.25
N VAL A 129 -11.41 -19.82 -16.56
CA VAL A 129 -10.37 -20.86 -16.48
C VAL A 129 -10.69 -21.82 -15.35
N LYS A 130 -11.02 -21.28 -14.17
CA LYS A 130 -11.22 -22.07 -12.95
C LYS A 130 -12.09 -21.34 -11.93
N SER A 131 -12.94 -22.10 -11.24
CA SER A 131 -13.62 -21.67 -10.02
C SER A 131 -12.94 -22.31 -8.81
N TYR A 132 -12.58 -21.49 -7.81
CA TYR A 132 -11.78 -21.91 -6.67
C TYR A 132 -12.60 -22.35 -5.45
N LEU A 133 -13.89 -22.00 -5.41
CA LEU A 133 -14.78 -22.37 -4.33
C LEU A 133 -15.83 -23.38 -4.83
N ALA A 134 -15.82 -24.58 -4.26
CA ALA A 134 -16.88 -25.56 -4.51
C ALA A 134 -18.17 -25.25 -3.73
N LYS A 135 -18.03 -24.54 -2.60
CA LYS A 135 -19.12 -24.06 -1.73
C LYS A 135 -18.75 -22.68 -1.19
N PRO A 136 -19.74 -21.84 -0.85
CA PRO A 136 -19.48 -20.57 -0.18
C PRO A 136 -18.66 -20.76 1.10
N VAL A 137 -17.77 -19.81 1.37
CA VAL A 137 -16.91 -19.80 2.55
C VAL A 137 -17.35 -18.68 3.48
N LEU A 138 -17.63 -19.03 4.75
CA LEU A 138 -17.84 -18.05 5.80
C LEU A 138 -16.48 -17.47 6.21
N LEU A 139 -16.38 -16.16 6.17
CA LEU A 139 -15.20 -15.41 6.56
C LEU A 139 -15.52 -14.61 7.83
N PRO A 140 -14.93 -14.97 8.98
CA PRO A 140 -15.28 -14.33 10.24
C PRO A 140 -14.87 -12.86 10.24
N ALA A 141 -15.35 -12.09 11.22
CA ALA A 141 -14.84 -10.74 11.49
C ALA A 141 -13.30 -10.70 11.46
N LEU A 142 -12.74 -9.75 10.72
CA LEU A 142 -11.28 -9.61 10.49
C LEU A 142 -10.59 -10.83 9.85
N GLY A 143 -11.35 -11.81 9.36
CA GLY A 143 -10.85 -13.02 8.71
C GLY A 143 -10.28 -12.76 7.31
N THR A 144 -9.39 -13.64 6.85
CA THR A 144 -8.84 -13.62 5.48
C THR A 144 -8.93 -15.00 4.83
N THR A 145 -9.27 -15.04 3.54
CA THR A 145 -9.13 -16.24 2.70
C THR A 145 -8.32 -15.90 1.47
N GLU A 146 -7.56 -16.88 0.99
CA GLU A 146 -6.60 -16.69 -0.10
C GLU A 146 -6.77 -17.74 -1.20
N VAL A 147 -6.43 -17.34 -2.43
CA VAL A 147 -6.30 -18.24 -3.58
C VAL A 147 -4.93 -18.03 -4.20
N LEU A 148 -4.20 -19.13 -4.40
CA LEU A 148 -2.89 -19.15 -5.02
C LEU A 148 -2.99 -19.66 -6.47
N ILE A 149 -2.38 -18.92 -7.39
CA ILE A 149 -2.06 -19.36 -8.75
C ILE A 149 -0.57 -19.57 -8.81
N ASP A 150 -0.16 -20.81 -9.09
CA ASP A 150 1.24 -21.17 -9.25
C ASP A 150 1.84 -20.39 -10.42
N ARG A 151 3.13 -20.07 -10.30
CA ARG A 151 3.84 -19.29 -11.32
C ARG A 151 3.78 -19.94 -12.71
N GLU A 152 3.89 -21.26 -12.75
CA GLU A 152 3.91 -22.03 -13.99
C GLU A 152 2.53 -22.07 -14.67
N ASP A 153 1.46 -21.68 -13.97
CA ASP A 153 0.13 -21.54 -14.53
C ASP A 153 0.00 -20.23 -15.33
N ALA A 154 0.33 -20.33 -16.62
CA ALA A 154 0.18 -19.23 -17.58
C ALA A 154 -1.23 -19.14 -18.18
N SER A 155 -2.20 -19.93 -17.72
CA SER A 155 -3.53 -20.03 -18.36
C SER A 155 -4.33 -18.74 -18.34
N GLY A 156 -4.12 -17.85 -17.35
CA GLY A 156 -4.78 -16.56 -17.31
C GLY A 156 -4.20 -15.53 -18.29
N GLY A 157 -2.93 -15.67 -18.66
CA GLY A 157 -2.20 -14.72 -19.48
C GLY A 157 -1.97 -13.35 -18.82
N SER A 158 -1.73 -12.33 -19.65
CA SER A 158 -1.35 -10.97 -19.24
C SER A 158 -2.52 -10.03 -18.92
N GLY A 159 -3.76 -10.48 -19.12
CA GLY A 159 -5.00 -9.76 -18.79
C GLY A 159 -5.93 -10.60 -17.93
N ALA A 160 -5.37 -11.48 -17.11
CA ALA A 160 -6.13 -12.34 -16.22
C ALA A 160 -6.91 -11.49 -15.20
N ASN A 161 -7.96 -12.08 -14.63
CA ASN A 161 -8.72 -11.42 -13.58
C ASN A 161 -9.49 -12.41 -12.72
N PHE A 162 -9.87 -11.95 -11.54
CA PHE A 162 -10.83 -12.65 -10.69
C PHE A 162 -12.14 -11.88 -10.65
N LEU A 163 -13.24 -12.64 -10.62
CA LEU A 163 -14.53 -12.16 -10.12
C LEU A 163 -14.76 -12.80 -8.76
N VAL A 164 -14.84 -11.95 -7.73
CA VAL A 164 -15.17 -12.34 -6.36
C VAL A 164 -16.56 -11.86 -6.04
N GLU A 165 -17.45 -12.79 -5.71
CA GLU A 165 -18.80 -12.48 -5.24
C GLU A 165 -18.87 -12.75 -3.75
N TRP A 166 -19.33 -11.78 -2.98
CA TRP A 166 -19.49 -11.90 -1.53
C TRP A 166 -20.80 -11.24 -1.09
N TYR A 167 -21.32 -11.68 0.06
CA TYR A 167 -22.48 -11.08 0.70
C TYR A 167 -22.41 -11.21 2.22
N ALA A 168 -23.22 -10.44 2.92
CA ALA A 168 -23.40 -10.45 4.37
C ALA A 168 -24.90 -10.37 4.69
N ASN A 169 -25.30 -10.90 5.84
CA ASN A 169 -26.71 -10.87 6.27
C ASN A 169 -27.17 -9.50 6.77
N GLN A 170 -26.21 -8.61 7.03
CA GLN A 170 -26.44 -7.24 7.45
C GLN A 170 -25.42 -6.34 6.74
N PRO A 171 -25.69 -5.03 6.59
CA PRO A 171 -24.73 -4.10 6.01
C PRO A 171 -23.41 -4.10 6.80
N VAL A 172 -22.29 -4.32 6.11
CA VAL A 172 -20.93 -4.36 6.68
C VAL A 172 -19.97 -3.43 5.96
N THR A 173 -18.82 -3.14 6.58
CA THR A 173 -17.72 -2.46 5.89
C THR A 173 -17.24 -3.30 4.70
N GLU A 174 -16.98 -2.64 3.58
CA GLU A 174 -16.50 -3.28 2.36
C GLU A 174 -15.20 -4.06 2.61
N PRO A 175 -15.13 -5.36 2.25
CA PRO A 175 -13.92 -6.15 2.41
C PRO A 175 -12.81 -5.65 1.48
N ILE A 176 -11.56 -5.80 1.91
CA ILE A 176 -10.41 -5.51 1.05
C ILE A 176 -10.15 -6.76 0.20
N ILE A 177 -10.25 -6.61 -1.11
CA ILE A 177 -9.95 -7.67 -2.07
C ILE A 177 -8.81 -7.22 -2.98
N GLU A 178 -7.72 -7.96 -2.98
CA GLU A 178 -6.51 -7.61 -3.71
C GLU A 178 -5.79 -8.84 -4.27
N ALA A 179 -5.11 -8.66 -5.40
CA ALA A 179 -4.20 -9.64 -5.96
C ALA A 179 -2.77 -9.13 -5.84
N VAL A 180 -1.91 -9.94 -5.24
CA VAL A 180 -0.46 -9.72 -5.18
C VAL A 180 0.19 -10.63 -6.21
N MET A 181 0.98 -10.03 -7.11
CA MET A 181 1.78 -10.75 -8.08
C MET A 181 3.24 -10.64 -7.69
N ILE A 182 3.94 -11.78 -7.61
CA ILE A 182 5.34 -11.83 -7.20
C ILE A 182 6.11 -12.89 -7.98
N ASP A 183 7.36 -12.55 -8.29
CA ASP A 183 8.38 -13.53 -8.59
C ASP A 183 9.75 -13.06 -8.09
N THR A 184 10.52 -14.01 -7.56
CA THR A 184 11.85 -13.78 -6.98
C THR A 184 12.89 -14.79 -7.48
N SER A 185 12.61 -15.59 -8.51
CA SER A 185 13.55 -16.63 -8.97
C SER A 185 14.79 -16.10 -9.68
N SER A 186 14.77 -14.86 -10.14
CA SER A 186 15.90 -14.22 -10.82
C SER A 186 16.67 -13.27 -9.91
N GLN A 187 17.79 -12.72 -10.38
CA GLN A 187 18.58 -11.73 -9.62
C GLN A 187 17.82 -10.41 -9.38
N GLN A 188 16.71 -10.18 -10.09
CA GLN A 188 15.83 -9.03 -9.90
C GLN A 188 14.41 -9.55 -9.67
N GLY A 189 13.96 -9.56 -8.42
CA GLY A 189 12.58 -9.87 -8.07
C GLY A 189 11.65 -8.72 -8.46
N ILE A 190 10.44 -9.06 -8.92
CA ILE A 190 9.37 -8.09 -9.14
C ILE A 190 8.16 -8.47 -8.31
N SER A 191 7.52 -7.47 -7.72
CA SER A 191 6.28 -7.67 -6.98
C SER A 191 5.41 -6.42 -7.08
N PHE A 192 4.12 -6.62 -7.26
CA PHE A 192 3.14 -5.53 -7.23
C PHE A 192 1.77 -6.05 -6.85
N ALA A 193 0.94 -5.17 -6.30
CA ALA A 193 -0.43 -5.49 -5.91
C ALA A 193 -1.43 -4.69 -6.75
N ARG A 194 -2.61 -5.28 -6.96
CA ARG A 194 -3.77 -4.62 -7.56
C ARG A 194 -4.99 -4.87 -6.69
N ARG A 195 -5.66 -3.78 -6.32
CA ARG A 195 -6.95 -3.83 -5.64
C ARG A 195 -8.07 -4.15 -6.63
N GLY A 196 -9.11 -4.77 -6.11
CA GLY A 196 -10.36 -4.97 -6.82
C GLY A 196 -11.15 -3.68 -7.01
N SER A 197 -12.00 -3.68 -8.02
CA SER A 197 -13.00 -2.65 -8.27
C SER A 197 -14.39 -3.28 -8.21
N VAL A 198 -15.30 -2.68 -7.46
CA VAL A 198 -16.71 -3.08 -7.43
C VAL A 198 -17.33 -2.84 -8.80
N ILE A 199 -17.98 -3.86 -9.36
CA ILE A 199 -18.67 -3.77 -10.66
C ILE A 199 -20.18 -3.98 -10.56
N SER A 200 -20.67 -4.50 -9.43
CA SER A 200 -22.10 -4.67 -9.16
C SER A 200 -22.37 -4.78 -7.66
N GLU A 201 -23.43 -4.14 -7.20
CA GLU A 201 -24.00 -4.32 -5.85
C GLU A 201 -25.05 -5.43 -5.89
N VAL A 202 -24.97 -6.35 -4.93
CA VAL A 202 -25.95 -7.44 -4.73
C VAL A 202 -26.89 -7.00 -3.61
N LYS A 203 -28.12 -6.65 -3.93
CA LYS A 203 -29.15 -6.37 -2.92
C LYS A 203 -29.75 -7.69 -2.43
N SER A 204 -29.77 -7.89 -1.11
CA SER A 204 -30.57 -8.96 -0.52
C SER A 204 -32.04 -8.55 -0.63
N TYR A 205 -32.84 -9.28 -1.40
CA TYR A 205 -34.29 -9.07 -1.39
C TYR A 205 -34.81 -9.44 0.00
N SER A 206 -35.18 -8.43 0.80
CA SER A 206 -35.90 -8.67 2.04
C SER A 206 -37.20 -9.41 1.71
N SER A 207 -37.50 -10.48 2.43
CA SER A 207 -38.67 -11.35 2.21
C SER A 207 -39.99 -10.68 2.62
N GLY A 208 -40.25 -9.46 2.12
CA GLY A 208 -41.41 -8.63 2.45
C GLY A 208 -42.26 -8.16 1.26
N ASP A 209 -41.78 -8.23 0.02
CA ASP A 209 -42.60 -7.92 -1.15
C ASP A 209 -43.49 -9.12 -1.48
N GLN A 210 -44.65 -9.17 -0.82
CA GLN A 210 -45.80 -9.96 -1.23
C GLN A 210 -46.15 -9.56 -2.66
N VAL A 211 -45.92 -10.47 -3.61
CA VAL A 211 -46.46 -10.38 -4.96
C VAL A 211 -47.99 -10.39 -4.83
N GLU A 212 -48.62 -9.23 -5.00
CA GLU A 212 -50.06 -9.16 -5.30
C GLU A 212 -50.31 -10.02 -6.54
N SER A 213 -51.00 -11.14 -6.34
CA SER A 213 -51.52 -11.97 -7.41
C SER A 213 -52.48 -11.12 -8.25
N PRO A 214 -52.29 -10.99 -9.59
CA PRO A 214 -53.27 -10.33 -10.42
C PRO A 214 -54.59 -11.10 -10.37
N ILE A 215 -55.63 -10.33 -10.10
CA ILE A 215 -57.03 -10.68 -10.01
C ILE A 215 -57.45 -11.62 -11.15
N ALA A 216 -58.08 -12.73 -10.78
CA ALA A 216 -58.84 -13.59 -11.68
C ALA A 216 -59.96 -12.77 -12.33
N LEU A 217 -59.84 -12.49 -13.63
CA LEU A 217 -60.97 -12.04 -14.45
C LEU A 217 -61.80 -13.26 -14.84
N GLN A 218 -62.82 -13.46 -14.01
CA GLN A 218 -64.18 -13.86 -14.35
C GLN A 218 -64.45 -14.36 -15.78
N ASP A 219 -64.76 -15.65 -15.82
CA ASP A 219 -65.87 -16.23 -16.55
C ASP A 219 -67.06 -15.26 -16.71
N LYS A 220 -67.37 -14.92 -17.97
CA LYS A 220 -68.71 -14.60 -18.44
C LYS A 220 -68.92 -15.24 -19.81
N SER A 221 -69.67 -16.34 -19.79
CA SER A 221 -70.61 -16.81 -20.80
C SER A 221 -70.93 -15.83 -21.95
N GLU A 222 -70.71 -16.27 -23.18
CA GLU A 222 -71.72 -16.43 -24.26
C GLU A 222 -71.18 -17.36 -25.36
#